data_AF-A0A9P1F3D6-F1
#
_entry.id   AF-A0A9P1F3D6-F1
#
_cell.length_a   1.000
_cell.length_b   1.000
_cell.length_c   1.000
_cell.angle_alpha   90.00
_cell.angle_beta   90.00
_cell.angle_gamma   90.00
#
_symmetry.space_group_name_H-M   'P 1'
#
loop_
_entity.id
_entity.type
_entity.pdbx_description
1 polymer ?
#
loop_
_entity_poly.entity_id
_entity_poly.type
_entity_poly.pdbx_seq_one_letter_code
_entity_poly.pdbx_strand_id
1 'polypeptide(L)'
;MGGFLSHLKPEQNSQVLNATCGPIRGNIYRHDEKIVDGYLGIPFAKPPIGELRFKKPVPAEKWAEPRDCYTYGPGCPQSGQYSALIPDGLAEFDEDNCLTLNVFAPRWKSEEFPNGRPVMVYFYGGGFEIGTSSSIHDYSLSGTLPLKDVIVVTVNYRVGPLGFLTTGDSVARGNCGLWDQTLGLQWVRQHIGSFGGDAHNVSIFGTSAGGASVDLLALSPHSNKLFRRFIAMSGTAFCDFACRPQLLQAQIFTEFAQHHGYSGNDSDSLLAWYQSQPVSKFKDMAGSKKQHLDF
;
A
#
# COMPACT_ATOMS: atom_id res chain seq x y z
N MET A 1 13.30 -9.63 -1.41
CA MET A 1 14.69 -10.10 -1.19
C MET A 1 14.73 -10.85 0.13
N GLY A 2 15.02 -12.16 0.13
CA GLY A 2 15.21 -12.94 1.35
C GLY A 2 16.55 -12.58 1.99
N GLY A 3 16.52 -11.81 3.08
CA GLY A 3 17.71 -11.50 3.86
C GLY A 3 18.20 -12.71 4.65
N PHE A 4 19.39 -12.59 5.24
CA PHE A 4 20.04 -13.60 6.10
C PHE A 4 19.12 -14.13 7.22
N LEU A 5 18.12 -13.35 7.64
CA LEU A 5 17.19 -13.67 8.73
C LEU A 5 15.84 -14.27 8.28
N SER A 6 15.66 -14.55 7.00
CA SER A 6 14.38 -15.06 6.45
C SER A 6 13.97 -16.47 6.92
N HIS A 7 14.89 -17.21 7.56
CA HIS A 7 14.62 -18.51 8.16
C HIS A 7 14.06 -18.41 9.60
N LEU A 8 14.15 -17.23 10.23
CA LEU A 8 13.66 -17.01 11.59
C LEU A 8 12.16 -16.76 11.59
N LYS A 9 11.49 -17.24 12.64
CA LYS A 9 10.05 -17.04 12.86
C LYS A 9 9.82 -16.24 14.13
N PRO A 10 8.90 -15.26 14.12
CA PRO A 10 8.53 -14.56 15.35
C PRO A 10 7.77 -15.47 16.31
N GLU A 11 7.78 -15.07 17.58
CA GLU A 11 6.89 -15.62 18.61
C GLU A 11 5.55 -14.87 18.57
N GLN A 12 4.41 -15.57 18.59
CA GLN A 12 3.10 -14.91 18.68
C GLN A 12 2.88 -14.36 20.09
N ASN A 13 2.63 -13.06 20.20
CA ASN A 13 2.32 -12.40 21.47
C ASN A 13 0.84 -12.59 21.81
N SER A 14 0.56 -13.31 22.89
CA SER A 14 -0.81 -13.49 23.39
C SER A 14 -1.39 -12.23 24.05
N GLN A 15 -0.55 -11.25 24.39
CA GLN A 15 -1.00 -9.99 25.00
C GLN A 15 -1.73 -9.12 23.98
N VAL A 16 -2.84 -8.54 24.42
CA VAL A 16 -3.65 -7.63 23.63
C VAL A 16 -3.17 -6.20 23.84
N LEU A 17 -2.77 -5.54 22.76
CA LEU A 17 -2.61 -4.10 22.70
C LEU A 17 -3.99 -3.45 22.48
N ASN A 18 -4.43 -2.64 23.43
CA ASN A 18 -5.66 -1.85 23.30
C ASN A 18 -5.40 -0.60 22.42
N ALA A 19 -5.39 -0.79 21.10
CA ALA A 19 -5.19 0.30 20.15
C ALA A 19 -6.49 1.04 19.82
N THR A 20 -6.38 2.31 19.41
CA THR A 20 -7.55 3.16 19.11
C THR A 20 -8.32 2.77 17.84
N CYS A 21 -7.74 1.89 17.01
CA CYS A 21 -8.41 1.22 15.88
C CYS A 21 -9.17 -0.05 16.30
N GLY A 22 -8.94 -0.53 17.52
CA GLY A 22 -9.48 -1.76 18.10
C GLY A 22 -8.36 -2.55 18.81
N PRO A 23 -8.70 -3.50 19.68
CA PRO A 23 -7.72 -4.36 20.34
C PRO A 23 -7.01 -5.30 19.35
N ILE A 24 -5.68 -5.48 19.50
CA ILE A 24 -4.85 -6.24 18.55
C ILE A 24 -3.87 -7.16 19.29
N ARG A 25 -3.64 -8.36 18.74
CA ARG A 25 -2.48 -9.21 19.07
C ARG A 25 -1.49 -9.24 17.92
N GLY A 26 -0.20 -9.31 18.23
CA GLY A 26 0.87 -9.26 17.24
C GLY A 26 2.00 -10.22 17.55
N ASN A 27 3.15 -10.00 16.95
CA ASN A 27 4.34 -10.83 17.03
C ASN A 27 5.42 -10.19 17.89
N ILE A 28 6.31 -11.02 18.44
CA ILE A 28 7.53 -10.65 19.13
C ILE A 28 8.71 -11.06 18.25
N TYR A 29 9.52 -10.08 17.86
CA TYR A 29 10.78 -10.28 17.13
C TYR A 29 11.94 -10.03 18.09
N ARG A 30 12.81 -11.03 18.25
CA ARG A 30 13.98 -10.94 19.15
C ARG A 30 15.26 -10.77 18.32
N HIS A 31 15.99 -9.70 18.63
CA HIS A 31 17.27 -9.32 18.02
C HIS A 31 18.26 -9.09 19.16
N ASP A 32 18.94 -10.16 19.56
CA ASP A 32 19.75 -10.21 20.78
C ASP A 32 18.94 -9.77 22.02
N GLU A 33 19.39 -8.73 22.71
CA GLU A 33 18.70 -8.18 23.90
C GLU A 33 17.54 -7.23 23.53
N LYS A 34 17.38 -6.88 22.24
CA LYS A 34 16.32 -5.98 21.79
C LYS A 34 15.09 -6.75 21.30
N ILE A 35 13.92 -6.22 21.64
CA ILE A 35 12.63 -6.77 21.26
C ILE A 35 11.84 -5.74 20.47
N VAL A 36 11.31 -6.16 19.32
CA VAL A 36 10.39 -5.37 18.49
C VAL A 36 9.06 -6.10 18.44
N ASP A 37 7.98 -5.40 18.74
CA ASP A 37 6.61 -5.85 18.53
C ASP A 37 6.20 -5.57 17.09
N GLY A 38 5.63 -6.56 16.39
CA GLY A 38 5.12 -6.36 15.03
C GLY A 38 3.66 -6.74 14.90
N TYR A 39 2.86 -5.87 14.30
CA TYR A 39 1.44 -6.05 14.09
C TYR A 39 1.18 -6.02 12.59
N LEU A 40 0.86 -7.17 12.00
CA LEU A 40 0.82 -7.37 10.57
C LEU A 40 -0.63 -7.50 10.05
N GLY A 41 -0.89 -7.04 8.83
CA GLY A 41 -2.19 -7.21 8.18
C GLY A 41 -3.32 -6.41 8.82
N ILE A 42 -3.03 -5.23 9.41
CA ILE A 42 -4.05 -4.38 10.03
C ILE A 42 -4.86 -3.70 8.91
N PRO A 43 -6.18 -3.89 8.81
CA PRO A 43 -6.98 -3.21 7.80
C PRO A 43 -7.07 -1.71 8.11
N PHE A 44 -6.80 -0.87 7.11
CA PHE A 44 -6.98 0.58 7.22
C PHE A 44 -8.14 1.10 6.36
N ALA A 45 -8.67 0.28 5.45
CA ALA A 45 -9.80 0.60 4.60
C ALA A 45 -10.83 -0.53 4.56
N LYS A 46 -12.07 -0.21 4.14
CA LYS A 46 -13.07 -1.20 3.71
C LYS A 46 -12.59 -1.92 2.44
N PRO A 47 -13.01 -3.18 2.20
CA PRO A 47 -12.72 -3.90 0.97
C PRO A 47 -13.07 -3.09 -0.29
N PRO A 48 -12.13 -2.85 -1.22
CA PRO A 48 -12.34 -2.01 -2.39
C PRO A 48 -13.04 -2.76 -3.54
N ILE A 49 -14.09 -3.51 -3.23
CA ILE A 49 -14.83 -4.36 -4.17
C ILE A 49 -16.27 -3.90 -4.39
N GLY A 50 -16.94 -4.51 -5.36
CA GLY A 50 -18.31 -4.16 -5.75
C GLY A 50 -18.41 -2.67 -6.04
N GLU A 51 -19.32 -1.99 -5.36
CA GLU A 51 -19.52 -0.54 -5.50
C GLU A 51 -18.32 0.31 -5.08
N LEU A 52 -17.38 -0.20 -4.28
CA LEU A 52 -16.18 0.53 -3.87
C LEU A 52 -15.01 0.35 -4.85
N ARG A 53 -15.15 -0.55 -5.82
CA ARG A 53 -14.13 -0.80 -6.83
C ARG A 53 -13.93 0.42 -7.71
N PHE A 54 -12.66 0.79 -7.92
CA PHE A 54 -12.23 2.00 -8.64
C PHE A 54 -12.68 3.33 -8.00
N LYS A 55 -13.17 3.31 -6.76
CA LYS A 55 -13.49 4.52 -5.99
C LYS A 55 -12.40 4.79 -4.93
N LYS A 56 -12.40 6.02 -4.41
CA LYS A 56 -11.57 6.39 -3.25
C LYS A 56 -11.82 5.40 -2.10
N PRO A 57 -10.77 5.03 -1.35
CA PRO A 57 -10.92 4.11 -0.24
C PRO A 57 -11.77 4.73 0.87
N VAL A 58 -12.49 3.88 1.59
CA VAL A 58 -13.29 4.25 2.75
C VAL A 58 -12.58 3.72 4.00
N PRO A 59 -12.43 4.52 5.08
CA PRO A 59 -11.79 4.05 6.32
C PRO A 59 -12.39 2.75 6.84
N ALA A 60 -11.54 1.84 7.33
CA ALA A 60 -11.99 0.66 8.04
C ALA A 60 -12.76 1.05 9.32
N GLU A 61 -13.74 0.24 9.69
CA GLU A 61 -14.44 0.40 10.96
C GLU A 61 -13.55 -0.07 12.12
N LYS A 62 -13.70 0.58 13.26
CA LYS A 62 -13.08 0.09 14.50
C LYS A 62 -13.74 -1.22 14.91
N TRP A 63 -12.97 -2.13 15.48
CA TRP A 63 -13.48 -3.39 16.01
C TRP A 63 -13.42 -3.41 17.54
N ALA A 64 -14.34 -4.17 18.15
CA ALA A 64 -14.44 -4.32 19.59
C ALA A 64 -13.66 -5.52 20.14
N GLU A 65 -13.61 -6.61 19.37
CA GLU A 65 -12.97 -7.87 19.79
C GLU A 65 -11.51 -7.96 19.34
N PRO A 66 -10.59 -8.55 20.13
CA PRO A 66 -9.19 -8.65 19.75
C PRO A 66 -8.99 -9.29 18.39
N ARG A 67 -8.30 -8.59 17.49
CA ARG A 67 -7.92 -9.08 16.17
C ARG A 67 -6.49 -9.63 16.19
N ASP A 68 -6.31 -10.80 15.58
CA ASP A 68 -5.00 -11.43 15.45
C ASP A 68 -4.29 -10.87 14.20
N CYS A 69 -3.18 -10.16 14.43
CA CYS A 69 -2.36 -9.49 13.41
C CYS A 69 -0.95 -10.11 13.37
N TYR A 70 -0.89 -11.44 13.20
CA TYR A 70 0.36 -12.21 13.18
C TYR A 70 0.96 -12.39 11.78
N THR A 71 0.19 -12.17 10.72
CA THR A 71 0.60 -12.44 9.34
C THR A 71 0.41 -11.19 8.49
N TYR A 72 1.31 -10.98 7.52
CA TYR A 72 1.08 -9.95 6.51
C TYR A 72 -0.28 -10.17 5.84
N GLY A 73 -0.98 -9.06 5.56
CA GLY A 73 -2.11 -9.09 4.65
C GLY A 73 -1.65 -9.41 3.22
N PRO A 74 -2.56 -9.90 2.36
CA PRO A 74 -2.25 -10.16 0.97
C PRO A 74 -1.89 -8.86 0.23
N GLY A 75 -1.09 -8.97 -0.83
CA GLY A 75 -0.87 -7.86 -1.75
C GLY A 75 -2.13 -7.56 -2.58
N CYS A 76 -2.25 -6.35 -3.12
CA CYS A 76 -3.31 -6.07 -4.08
C CYS A 76 -3.06 -6.84 -5.38
N PRO A 77 -4.10 -7.21 -6.15
CA PRO A 77 -3.87 -7.94 -7.38
C PRO A 77 -2.96 -7.20 -8.36
N GLN A 78 -1.95 -7.91 -8.83
CA GLN A 78 -0.88 -7.41 -9.69
C GLN A 78 -1.30 -7.51 -11.16
N SER A 79 -0.84 -6.59 -11.99
CA SER A 79 -1.15 -6.56 -13.43
C SER A 79 0.05 -6.12 -14.26
N GLY A 80 -0.11 -6.05 -15.59
CA GLY A 80 0.91 -5.52 -16.48
C GLY A 80 2.09 -6.47 -16.71
N GLN A 81 3.06 -6.04 -17.50
CA GLN A 81 4.17 -6.89 -17.94
C GLN A 81 5.07 -7.32 -16.79
N TYR A 82 5.20 -6.48 -15.76
CA TYR A 82 6.00 -6.81 -14.58
C TYR A 82 5.37 -7.90 -13.71
N SER A 83 4.05 -8.10 -13.78
CA SER A 83 3.39 -9.16 -13.00
C SER A 83 3.82 -10.56 -13.42
N ALA A 84 4.18 -10.76 -14.69
CA ALA A 84 4.72 -12.03 -15.20
C ALA A 84 6.12 -12.35 -14.65
N LEU A 85 6.80 -11.37 -14.05
CA LEU A 85 8.11 -11.56 -13.41
C LEU A 85 7.99 -11.96 -11.94
N ILE A 86 6.79 -11.95 -11.36
CA ILE A 86 6.56 -12.37 -9.98
C ILE A 86 6.39 -13.88 -9.97
N PRO A 87 7.31 -14.65 -9.33
CA PRO A 87 7.15 -16.10 -9.23
C PRO A 87 5.88 -16.46 -8.46
N ASP A 88 5.21 -17.53 -8.92
CA ASP A 88 4.05 -18.08 -8.21
C ASP A 88 4.42 -18.46 -6.78
N GLY A 89 3.52 -18.15 -5.84
CA GLY A 89 3.71 -18.44 -4.41
C GLY A 89 4.64 -17.48 -3.65
N LEU A 90 5.21 -16.45 -4.30
CA LEU A 90 6.03 -15.45 -3.60
C LEU A 90 5.22 -14.60 -2.60
N ALA A 91 3.96 -14.34 -2.91
CA ALA A 91 3.01 -13.65 -2.04
C ALA A 91 1.58 -14.05 -2.40
N GLU A 92 0.67 -13.95 -1.43
CA GLU A 92 -0.77 -14.04 -1.68
C GLU A 92 -1.30 -12.69 -2.17
N PHE A 93 -2.25 -12.72 -3.10
CA PHE A 93 -2.90 -11.54 -3.66
C PHE A 93 -4.42 -11.68 -3.57
N ASP A 94 -5.09 -10.66 -3.04
CA ASP A 94 -6.53 -10.67 -2.79
C ASP A 94 -7.09 -9.25 -2.88
N GLU A 95 -8.07 -9.03 -3.74
CA GLU A 95 -8.66 -7.69 -3.90
C GLU A 95 -9.39 -7.22 -2.64
N ASP A 96 -10.09 -8.13 -1.97
CA ASP A 96 -10.98 -7.83 -0.85
C ASP A 96 -10.17 -7.39 0.38
N ASN A 97 -9.00 -8.01 0.57
CA ASN A 97 -8.24 -7.93 1.81
C ASN A 97 -6.88 -7.22 1.66
N CYS A 98 -6.57 -6.62 0.51
CA CYS A 98 -5.22 -6.06 0.32
C CYS A 98 -4.96 -4.71 0.99
N LEU A 99 -5.98 -3.93 1.37
CA LEU A 99 -5.80 -2.59 1.96
C LEU A 99 -5.47 -2.67 3.47
N THR A 100 -4.29 -3.24 3.72
CA THR A 100 -3.71 -3.45 5.05
C THR A 100 -2.39 -2.70 5.22
N LEU A 101 -2.03 -2.44 6.46
CA LEU A 101 -0.72 -1.95 6.85
C LEU A 101 -0.13 -2.77 7.99
N ASN A 102 1.15 -2.58 8.24
CA ASN A 102 1.90 -3.31 9.26
C ASN A 102 2.67 -2.31 10.12
N VAL A 103 2.76 -2.55 11.43
CA VAL A 103 3.47 -1.67 12.38
C VAL A 103 4.55 -2.46 13.10
N PHE A 104 5.79 -1.97 13.09
CA PHE A 104 6.91 -2.50 13.85
C PHE A 104 7.34 -1.47 14.89
N ALA A 105 7.17 -1.82 16.17
CA ALA A 105 7.35 -0.93 17.31
C ALA A 105 8.38 -1.49 18.30
N PRO A 106 9.44 -0.73 18.62
CA PRO A 106 10.34 -1.08 19.72
C PRO A 106 9.62 -1.27 21.05
N ARG A 107 9.90 -2.37 21.76
CA ARG A 107 9.28 -2.65 23.07
C ARG A 107 9.93 -1.86 24.22
N TRP A 108 11.19 -1.46 24.09
CA TRP A 108 11.90 -0.74 25.15
C TRP A 108 11.38 0.69 25.30
N LYS A 109 11.59 1.30 26.47
CA LYS A 109 11.33 2.73 26.67
C LYS A 109 12.42 3.55 25.98
N SER A 110 12.03 4.58 25.23
CA SER A 110 13.00 5.49 24.63
C SER A 110 13.40 6.53 25.65
N GLU A 111 14.71 6.74 25.82
CA GLU A 111 15.24 7.87 26.57
C GLU A 111 15.22 9.16 25.73
N GLU A 112 15.43 9.05 24.41
CA GLU A 112 15.47 10.18 23.48
C GLU A 112 14.06 10.72 23.15
N PHE A 113 13.08 9.82 23.08
CA PHE A 113 11.71 10.09 22.67
C PHE A 113 10.67 9.62 23.71
N PRO A 114 10.69 10.18 24.94
CA PRO A 114 9.82 9.72 26.02
C PRO A 114 8.33 9.95 25.76
N ASN A 115 7.98 10.87 24.86
CA ASN A 115 6.60 11.25 24.54
C ASN A 115 6.08 10.65 23.21
N GLY A 116 6.84 9.74 22.60
CA GLY A 116 6.47 9.11 21.33
C GLY A 116 7.61 9.15 20.31
N ARG A 117 7.87 8.02 19.66
CA ARG A 117 8.96 7.86 18.70
C ARG A 117 8.66 8.47 17.35
N PRO A 118 9.68 8.90 16.58
CA PRO A 118 9.52 9.19 15.16
C PRO A 118 8.93 7.98 14.43
N VAL A 119 8.04 8.26 13.47
CA VAL A 119 7.37 7.24 12.68
C VAL A 119 7.85 7.33 11.23
N MET A 120 8.29 6.22 10.67
CA MET A 120 8.67 6.09 9.27
C MET A 120 7.66 5.22 8.51
N VAL A 121 6.95 5.81 7.54
CA VAL A 121 5.94 5.10 6.73
C VAL A 121 6.52 4.79 5.35
N TYR A 122 6.61 3.50 5.03
CA TYR A 122 7.16 2.98 3.78
C TYR A 122 6.07 2.69 2.75
N PHE A 123 6.29 3.18 1.53
CA PHE A 123 5.54 2.79 0.34
C PHE A 123 6.47 2.05 -0.64
N TYR A 124 6.08 0.83 -1.02
CA TYR A 124 6.85 0.02 -1.97
C TYR A 124 6.81 0.58 -3.39
N GLY A 125 7.85 0.25 -4.16
CA GLY A 125 7.89 0.45 -5.61
C GLY A 125 7.28 -0.70 -6.40
N GLY A 126 7.41 -0.63 -7.73
CA GLY A 126 6.85 -1.63 -8.65
C GLY A 126 6.09 -1.02 -9.83
N GLY A 127 6.52 0.16 -10.29
CA GLY A 127 5.95 0.83 -11.47
C GLY A 127 4.47 1.19 -11.37
N PHE A 128 3.90 1.20 -10.15
CA PHE A 128 2.44 1.27 -9.91
C PHE A 128 1.64 0.10 -10.46
N GLU A 129 2.29 -0.95 -10.98
CA GLU A 129 1.65 -2.16 -11.54
C GLU A 129 1.77 -3.38 -10.61
N ILE A 130 2.86 -3.40 -9.85
CA ILE A 130 3.23 -4.49 -8.95
C ILE A 130 3.77 -3.97 -7.60
N GLY A 131 4.06 -4.88 -6.69
CA GLY A 131 4.58 -4.63 -5.36
C GLY A 131 3.60 -5.00 -4.25
N THR A 132 4.15 -5.28 -3.07
CA THR A 132 3.41 -5.54 -1.83
C THR A 132 4.29 -5.17 -0.64
N SER A 133 3.67 -4.72 0.46
CA SER A 133 4.36 -4.41 1.72
C SER A 133 5.02 -5.63 2.35
N SER A 134 4.56 -6.83 2.02
CA SER A 134 5.15 -8.11 2.45
C SER A 134 6.40 -8.53 1.66
N SER A 135 6.82 -7.76 0.65
CA SER A 135 8.04 -8.02 -0.12
C SER A 135 9.33 -7.89 0.71
N ILE A 136 9.24 -7.20 1.86
CA ILE A 136 10.27 -7.14 2.89
C ILE A 136 9.88 -8.12 4.00
N HIS A 137 10.71 -9.14 4.21
CA HIS A 137 10.52 -10.12 5.29
C HIS A 137 10.45 -9.42 6.65
N ASP A 138 9.46 -9.78 7.46
CA ASP A 138 9.15 -9.16 8.76
C ASP A 138 10.31 -9.25 9.77
N TYR A 139 10.98 -10.40 9.85
CA TYR A 139 12.14 -10.58 10.72
C TYR A 139 13.34 -9.75 10.26
N SER A 140 13.48 -9.55 8.94
CA SER A 140 14.54 -8.68 8.41
C SER A 140 14.21 -7.21 8.68
N LEU A 141 12.95 -6.80 8.51
CA LEU A 141 12.53 -5.42 8.76
C LEU A 141 12.65 -5.04 10.24
N SER A 142 12.16 -5.90 11.14
CA SER A 142 12.28 -5.68 12.59
C SER A 142 13.73 -5.56 13.07
N GLY A 143 14.67 -6.22 12.38
CA GLY A 143 16.12 -6.17 12.66
C GLY A 143 16.87 -4.97 12.07
N THR A 144 16.17 -3.96 11.53
CA THR A 144 16.80 -2.80 10.86
C THR A 144 16.44 -1.47 11.51
N LEU A 145 15.57 -0.68 10.89
CA LEU A 145 15.17 0.65 11.32
C LEU A 145 14.56 0.63 12.74
N PRO A 146 13.68 -0.32 13.13
CA PRO A 146 13.13 -0.34 14.49
C PRO A 146 14.21 -0.40 15.58
N LEU A 147 15.34 -1.07 15.34
CA LEU A 147 16.46 -1.13 16.28
C LEU A 147 17.15 0.24 16.53
N LYS A 148 16.84 1.24 15.70
CA LYS A 148 17.29 2.64 15.79
C LYS A 148 16.24 3.56 16.42
N ASP A 149 15.35 2.98 17.23
CA ASP A 149 14.39 3.71 18.07
C ASP A 149 13.31 4.48 17.31
N VAL A 150 12.95 3.96 16.12
CA VAL A 150 11.86 4.49 15.29
C VAL A 150 10.76 3.45 15.12
N ILE A 151 9.52 3.90 14.96
CA ILE A 151 8.43 3.02 14.53
C ILE A 151 8.42 2.96 13.02
N VAL A 152 8.30 1.77 12.46
CA VAL A 152 8.15 1.59 11.01
C VAL A 152 6.74 1.11 10.69
N VAL A 153 6.12 1.75 9.70
CA VAL A 153 4.84 1.33 9.14
C VAL A 153 5.05 0.99 7.67
N THR A 154 4.56 -0.15 7.20
CA THR A 154 4.53 -0.49 5.77
C THR A 154 3.09 -0.59 5.30
N VAL A 155 2.77 -0.02 4.12
CA VAL A 155 1.37 0.17 3.69
C VAL A 155 1.15 -0.43 2.31
N ASN A 156 0.08 -1.22 2.16
CA ASN A 156 -0.43 -1.63 0.84
C ASN A 156 -1.30 -0.55 0.20
N TYR A 157 -1.23 -0.50 -1.13
CA TYR A 157 -2.09 0.35 -1.95
C TYR A 157 -2.44 -0.37 -3.25
N ARG A 158 -3.62 -0.06 -3.83
CA ARG A 158 -4.02 -0.67 -5.10
C ARG A 158 -3.05 -0.27 -6.21
N VAL A 159 -2.70 -1.24 -7.03
CA VAL A 159 -1.81 -1.11 -8.19
C VAL A 159 -2.59 -1.41 -9.48
N GLY A 160 -1.99 -1.15 -10.63
CA GLY A 160 -2.54 -1.46 -11.94
C GLY A 160 -3.87 -0.75 -12.21
N PRO A 161 -4.75 -1.37 -13.02
CA PRO A 161 -6.09 -0.83 -13.28
C PRO A 161 -6.89 -0.59 -11.99
N LEU A 162 -6.76 -1.46 -10.98
CA LEU A 162 -7.48 -1.30 -9.70
C LEU A 162 -7.10 -0.01 -8.95
N GLY A 163 -5.84 0.42 -9.06
CA GLY A 163 -5.35 1.64 -8.43
C GLY A 163 -5.48 2.89 -9.30
N PHE A 164 -5.50 2.75 -10.63
CA PHE A 164 -5.24 3.88 -11.53
C PHE A 164 -6.20 4.00 -12.71
N LEU A 165 -7.29 3.21 -12.77
CA LEU A 165 -8.37 3.38 -13.74
C LEU A 165 -8.92 4.81 -13.76
N THR A 166 -9.02 5.41 -14.95
CA THR A 166 -9.69 6.71 -15.14
C THR A 166 -10.51 6.68 -16.43
N THR A 167 -11.69 7.31 -16.40
CA THR A 167 -12.55 7.55 -17.56
C THR A 167 -12.28 8.91 -18.21
N GLY A 168 -11.34 9.70 -17.67
CA GLY A 168 -11.03 11.03 -18.19
C GLY A 168 -11.93 12.14 -17.65
N ASP A 169 -12.91 11.80 -16.81
CA ASP A 169 -13.90 12.72 -16.25
C ASP A 169 -14.20 12.44 -14.77
N SER A 170 -15.36 12.86 -14.27
CA SER A 170 -15.77 12.67 -12.88
C SER A 170 -16.26 11.26 -12.53
N VAL A 171 -16.59 10.42 -13.52
CA VAL A 171 -17.13 9.07 -13.28
C VAL A 171 -16.08 8.18 -12.62
N ALA A 172 -14.88 8.14 -13.18
CA ALA A 172 -13.69 7.56 -12.55
C ALA A 172 -12.50 8.51 -12.74
N ARG A 173 -12.15 9.25 -11.68
CA ARG A 173 -11.05 10.22 -11.74
C ARG A 173 -9.66 9.57 -11.78
N GLY A 174 -9.52 8.35 -11.27
CA GLY A 174 -8.24 7.66 -11.09
C GLY A 174 -7.51 8.02 -9.80
N ASN A 175 -6.23 7.64 -9.75
CA ASN A 175 -5.33 7.81 -8.60
C ASN A 175 -5.83 7.17 -7.29
N CYS A 176 -6.66 6.14 -7.36
CA CYS A 176 -7.13 5.40 -6.20
C CYS A 176 -5.97 4.84 -5.35
N GLY A 177 -4.88 4.38 -5.98
CA GLY A 177 -3.67 3.94 -5.25
C GLY A 177 -3.04 5.06 -4.40
N LEU A 178 -3.00 6.31 -4.90
CA LEU A 178 -2.52 7.45 -4.10
C LEU A 178 -3.51 7.84 -2.99
N TRP A 179 -4.81 7.67 -3.22
CA TRP A 179 -5.81 7.84 -2.18
C TRP A 179 -5.73 6.76 -1.09
N ASP A 180 -5.37 5.53 -1.45
CA ASP A 180 -5.09 4.45 -0.48
C ASP A 180 -3.90 4.82 0.41
N GLN A 181 -2.82 5.31 -0.19
CA GLN A 181 -1.66 5.79 0.57
C GLN A 181 -2.02 6.98 1.49
N THR A 182 -2.83 7.91 0.98
CA THR A 182 -3.34 9.05 1.77
C THR A 182 -4.16 8.58 2.96
N LEU A 183 -5.06 7.61 2.77
CA LEU A 183 -5.85 7.04 3.86
C LEU A 183 -4.98 6.25 4.86
N GLY A 184 -3.96 5.53 4.38
CA GLY A 184 -2.97 4.89 5.25
C GLY A 184 -2.24 5.91 6.14
N LEU A 185 -1.89 7.08 5.62
CA LEU A 185 -1.32 8.17 6.41
C LEU A 185 -2.31 8.78 7.41
N GLN A 186 -3.58 8.89 7.04
CA GLN A 186 -4.64 9.31 7.97
C GLN A 186 -4.80 8.29 9.12
N TRP A 187 -4.74 6.99 8.81
CA TRP A 187 -4.75 5.94 9.82
C TRP A 187 -3.55 6.09 10.77
N VAL A 188 -2.34 6.31 10.24
CA VAL A 188 -1.13 6.54 11.06
C VAL A 188 -1.34 7.74 11.99
N ARG A 189 -1.82 8.87 11.46
CA ARG A 189 -2.11 10.07 12.24
C ARG A 189 -3.11 9.83 13.38
N GLN A 190 -4.09 8.96 13.16
CA GLN A 190 -5.14 8.68 14.13
C GLN A 190 -4.75 7.62 15.18
N HIS A 191 -3.92 6.65 14.81
CA HIS A 191 -3.75 5.42 15.60
C HIS A 191 -2.35 5.16 16.11
N ILE A 192 -1.30 5.73 15.51
CA ILE A 192 0.09 5.34 15.80
C ILE A 192 0.53 5.61 17.24
N GLY A 193 -0.13 6.54 17.94
CA GLY A 193 0.09 6.79 19.35
C GLY A 193 -0.12 5.57 20.24
N SER A 194 -1.05 4.67 19.87
CA SER A 194 -1.28 3.41 20.59
C SER A 194 -0.08 2.47 20.53
N PHE A 195 0.77 2.62 19.52
CA PHE A 195 1.95 1.80 19.28
C PHE A 195 3.23 2.46 19.79
N GLY A 196 3.12 3.62 20.48
CA GLY A 196 4.25 4.38 21.01
C GLY A 196 4.85 5.41 20.05
N GLY A 197 4.15 5.73 18.95
CA GLY A 197 4.62 6.68 17.94
C GLY A 197 4.10 8.10 18.15
N ASP A 198 4.90 9.09 17.77
CA ASP A 198 4.46 10.48 17.66
C ASP A 198 3.81 10.72 16.29
N ALA A 199 2.48 10.87 16.30
CA ALA A 199 1.69 11.16 15.10
C ALA A 199 2.13 12.45 14.40
N HIS A 200 2.76 13.41 15.09
CA HIS A 200 3.22 14.69 14.55
C HIS A 200 4.66 14.67 14.03
N ASN A 201 5.38 13.57 14.24
CA ASN A 201 6.75 13.38 13.74
C ASN A 201 6.83 12.18 12.78
N VAL A 202 6.00 12.24 11.74
CA VAL A 202 5.93 11.23 10.68
C VAL A 202 6.85 11.62 9.51
N SER A 203 7.63 10.68 9.03
CA SER A 203 8.40 10.77 7.79
C SER A 203 7.95 9.66 6.84
N ILE A 204 7.71 9.99 5.57
CA ILE A 204 7.35 9.00 4.56
C ILE A 204 8.56 8.69 3.68
N PHE A 205 8.71 7.46 3.21
CA PHE A 205 9.79 7.08 2.32
C PHE A 205 9.37 5.96 1.37
N GLY A 206 10.03 5.88 0.23
CA GLY A 206 9.73 4.86 -0.77
C GLY A 206 10.76 4.80 -1.87
N THR A 207 10.78 3.68 -2.57
CA THR A 207 11.75 3.41 -3.66
C THR A 207 11.05 3.30 -5.00
N SER A 208 11.63 3.84 -6.09
CA SER A 208 11.06 3.77 -7.44
C SER A 208 9.64 4.37 -7.49
N ALA A 209 8.60 3.62 -7.87
CA ALA A 209 7.20 4.09 -7.80
C ALA A 209 6.78 4.50 -6.38
N GLY A 210 7.37 3.92 -5.32
CA GLY A 210 7.20 4.38 -3.95
C GLY A 210 7.91 5.72 -3.69
N GLY A 211 9.04 5.97 -4.36
CA GLY A 211 9.73 7.27 -4.34
C GLY A 211 8.90 8.35 -5.03
N ALA A 212 8.38 8.04 -6.22
CA ALA A 212 7.44 8.90 -6.93
C ALA A 212 6.16 9.14 -6.11
N SER A 213 5.65 8.11 -5.43
CA SER A 213 4.50 8.22 -4.53
C SER A 213 4.73 9.24 -3.42
N VAL A 214 5.84 9.17 -2.68
CA VAL A 214 6.09 10.09 -1.57
C VAL A 214 6.27 11.54 -2.02
N ASP A 215 6.81 11.75 -3.22
CA ASP A 215 6.91 13.07 -3.85
C ASP A 215 5.52 13.59 -4.27
N LEU A 216 4.71 12.77 -4.94
CA LEU A 216 3.31 13.10 -5.29
C LEU A 216 2.46 13.40 -4.04
N LEU A 217 2.66 12.66 -2.95
CA LEU A 217 1.99 12.89 -1.67
C LEU A 217 2.44 14.21 -1.02
N ALA A 218 3.67 14.65 -1.23
CA ALA A 218 4.18 15.94 -0.76
C ALA A 218 3.61 17.12 -1.55
N LEU A 219 3.35 16.92 -2.85
CA LEU A 219 2.71 17.92 -3.71
C LEU A 219 1.21 18.04 -3.45
N SER A 220 0.53 16.92 -3.15
CA SER A 220 -0.93 16.89 -3.02
C SER A 220 -1.43 17.67 -1.79
N PRO A 221 -2.42 18.59 -1.95
CA PRO A 221 -3.03 19.30 -0.81
C PRO A 221 -3.82 18.38 0.12
N HIS A 222 -4.11 17.14 -0.29
CA HIS A 222 -4.87 16.17 0.50
C HIS A 222 -3.99 15.36 1.46
N SER A 223 -2.68 15.31 1.23
CA SER A 223 -1.75 14.47 2.01
C SER A 223 -0.56 15.23 2.60
N ASN A 224 -0.18 16.39 2.05
CA ASN A 224 1.04 17.09 2.45
C ASN A 224 1.05 17.65 3.90
N LYS A 225 -0.08 17.55 4.61
CA LYS A 225 -0.19 17.89 6.05
C LYS A 225 -0.25 16.66 6.97
N LEU A 226 -0.15 15.44 6.41
CA LEU A 226 -0.20 14.20 7.18
C LEU A 226 1.19 13.72 7.63
N PHE A 227 2.25 14.34 7.15
CA PHE A 227 3.64 14.00 7.50
C PHE A 227 4.51 15.25 7.49
N ARG A 228 5.73 15.14 8.02
CA ARG A 228 6.68 16.25 8.19
C ARG A 228 7.86 16.20 7.22
N ARG A 229 8.27 15.01 6.79
CA ARG A 229 9.42 14.79 5.91
C ARG A 229 9.11 13.69 4.91
N PHE A 230 9.76 13.75 3.74
CA PHE A 230 9.72 12.67 2.77
C PHE A 230 11.12 12.31 2.28
N ILE A 231 11.34 11.04 1.92
CA ILE A 231 12.59 10.54 1.35
C ILE A 231 12.25 9.78 0.07
N ALA A 232 12.50 10.39 -1.07
CA ALA A 232 12.25 9.83 -2.39
C ALA A 232 13.50 9.08 -2.90
N MET A 233 13.49 7.76 -2.89
CA MET A 233 14.64 6.92 -3.27
C MET A 233 14.50 6.45 -4.72
N SER A 234 15.30 6.99 -5.63
CA SER A 234 15.32 6.58 -7.05
C SER A 234 13.94 6.65 -7.75
N GLY A 235 13.15 7.69 -7.46
CA GLY A 235 11.90 7.98 -8.15
C GLY A 235 11.28 9.27 -7.63
N THR A 236 10.69 10.08 -8.51
CA THR A 236 10.04 11.38 -8.21
C THR A 236 8.80 11.55 -9.09
N ALA A 237 7.97 12.56 -8.80
CA ALA A 237 6.81 12.91 -9.62
C ALA A 237 7.17 13.34 -11.05
N PHE A 238 8.44 13.71 -11.27
CA PHE A 238 8.96 14.16 -12.56
C PHE A 238 9.43 13.00 -13.47
N CYS A 239 9.53 11.78 -12.96
CA CYS A 239 9.89 10.64 -13.80
C CYS A 239 8.79 10.35 -14.84
N ASP A 240 9.16 10.04 -16.08
CA ASP A 240 8.21 9.78 -17.18
C ASP A 240 7.21 8.66 -16.87
N PHE A 241 7.60 7.67 -16.07
CA PHE A 241 6.72 6.58 -15.65
C PHE A 241 5.73 6.97 -14.54
N ALA A 242 5.92 8.11 -13.87
CA ALA A 242 5.20 8.45 -12.64
C ALA A 242 3.85 9.12 -12.88
N CYS A 243 3.74 9.92 -13.95
CA CYS A 243 2.55 10.68 -14.28
C CYS A 243 2.18 10.50 -15.75
N ARG A 244 0.88 10.38 -16.05
CA ARG A 244 0.35 10.38 -17.42
C ARG A 244 -0.79 11.39 -17.53
N PRO A 245 -0.94 12.11 -18.67
CA PRO A 245 -2.13 12.92 -18.91
C PRO A 245 -3.41 12.08 -18.77
N GLN A 246 -4.41 12.63 -18.06
CA GLN A 246 -5.63 11.91 -17.72
C GLN A 246 -6.37 11.38 -18.96
N LEU A 247 -6.46 12.20 -20.03
CA LEU A 247 -7.13 11.81 -21.27
C LEU A 247 -6.43 10.67 -21.99
N LEU A 248 -5.09 10.66 -22.00
CA LEU A 248 -4.31 9.57 -22.60
C LEU A 248 -4.50 8.27 -21.80
N GLN A 249 -4.52 8.36 -20.47
CA GLN A 249 -4.80 7.19 -19.63
C GLN A 249 -6.21 6.64 -19.87
N ALA A 250 -7.21 7.51 -20.02
CA ALA A 250 -8.60 7.12 -20.30
C ALA A 250 -8.74 6.44 -21.67
N GLN A 251 -8.03 6.93 -22.69
CA GLN A 251 -7.97 6.30 -24.01
C GLN A 251 -7.43 4.86 -23.92
N ILE A 252 -6.31 4.65 -23.21
CA ILE A 252 -5.72 3.32 -23.03
C ILE A 252 -6.70 2.35 -22.36
N PHE A 253 -7.43 2.80 -21.34
CA PHE A 253 -8.44 1.95 -20.68
C PHE A 253 -9.66 1.69 -21.58
N THR A 254 -10.08 2.68 -22.37
CA THR A 254 -11.16 2.49 -23.35
C THR A 254 -10.75 1.45 -24.40
N GLU A 255 -9.55 1.56 -24.96
CA GLU A 255 -9.01 0.60 -25.94
C GLU A 255 -8.85 -0.80 -25.35
N PHE A 256 -8.36 -0.90 -24.10
CA PHE A 256 -8.31 -2.17 -23.39
C PHE A 256 -9.70 -2.80 -23.28
N ALA A 257 -10.71 -2.03 -22.85
CA ALA A 257 -12.06 -2.54 -22.71
C ALA A 257 -12.62 -2.99 -24.06
N GLN A 258 -12.44 -2.18 -25.11
CA GLN A 258 -12.90 -2.48 -26.47
C GLN A 258 -12.25 -3.75 -27.04
N HIS A 259 -10.94 -3.92 -26.83
CA HIS A 259 -10.23 -5.14 -27.19
C HIS A 259 -10.82 -6.38 -26.51
N HIS A 260 -11.41 -6.21 -25.32
CA HIS A 260 -12.03 -7.26 -24.53
C HIS A 260 -13.57 -7.33 -24.67
N GLY A 261 -14.12 -6.73 -25.74
CA GLY A 261 -15.53 -6.88 -26.12
C GLY A 261 -16.48 -5.83 -25.56
N TYR A 262 -15.97 -4.75 -24.95
CA TYR A 262 -16.79 -3.58 -24.63
C TYR A 262 -17.15 -2.79 -25.89
N SER A 263 -18.42 -2.42 -26.05
CA SER A 263 -18.93 -1.67 -27.22
C SER A 263 -19.67 -0.38 -26.85
N GLY A 264 -19.63 0.02 -25.57
CA GLY A 264 -20.23 1.28 -25.12
C GLY A 264 -19.41 2.51 -25.53
N ASN A 265 -19.97 3.69 -25.29
CA ASN A 265 -19.40 4.97 -25.73
C ASN A 265 -19.47 6.07 -24.66
N ASP A 266 -19.84 5.73 -23.42
CA ASP A 266 -19.92 6.64 -22.29
C ASP A 266 -19.11 6.13 -21.10
N SER A 267 -18.78 7.05 -20.18
CA SER A 267 -17.93 6.76 -19.02
C SER A 267 -18.59 5.87 -17.98
N ASP A 268 -19.91 5.97 -17.81
CA ASP A 268 -20.66 5.16 -16.84
C ASP A 268 -20.70 3.70 -17.27
N SER A 269 -21.00 3.42 -18.54
CA SER A 269 -20.99 2.06 -19.08
C SER A 269 -19.57 1.47 -19.15
N LEU A 270 -18.54 2.30 -19.38
CA LEU A 270 -17.14 1.86 -19.30
C LEU A 270 -16.76 1.45 -17.87
N LEU A 271 -17.08 2.27 -16.87
CA LEU A 271 -16.82 1.95 -15.47
C LEU A 271 -17.59 0.69 -15.04
N ALA A 272 -18.86 0.57 -15.41
CA ALA A 272 -19.67 -0.61 -15.10
C ALA A 272 -19.07 -1.88 -15.71
N TRP A 273 -18.57 -1.81 -16.96
CA TRP A 273 -17.86 -2.92 -17.60
C TRP A 273 -16.63 -3.34 -16.80
N TYR A 274 -15.80 -2.38 -16.37
CA TYR A 274 -14.63 -2.66 -15.54
C TYR A 274 -15.00 -3.28 -14.19
N GLN A 275 -16.05 -2.77 -13.54
CA GLN A 275 -16.53 -3.31 -12.26
C GLN A 275 -17.00 -4.76 -12.38
N SER A 276 -17.60 -5.14 -13.51
CA SER A 276 -18.09 -6.51 -13.74
C SER A 276 -16.99 -7.52 -14.11
N GLN A 277 -15.76 -7.08 -14.43
CA GLN A 277 -14.70 -8.01 -14.84
C GLN A 277 -14.06 -8.73 -13.66
N PRO A 278 -13.69 -10.02 -13.77
CA PRO A 278 -12.82 -10.64 -12.78
C PRO A 278 -11.43 -9.99 -12.84
N VAL A 279 -10.74 -9.93 -11.70
CA VAL A 279 -9.37 -9.39 -11.58
C VAL A 279 -8.40 -10.03 -12.58
N SER A 280 -8.56 -11.33 -12.86
CA SER A 280 -7.74 -12.06 -13.83
C SER A 280 -7.76 -11.43 -15.23
N LYS A 281 -8.84 -10.73 -15.59
CA LYS A 281 -8.97 -9.99 -16.85
C LYS A 281 -7.89 -8.92 -16.99
N PHE A 282 -7.52 -8.27 -15.89
CA PHE A 282 -6.54 -7.17 -15.88
C PHE A 282 -5.09 -7.65 -16.02
N LYS A 283 -4.85 -8.97 -15.95
CA LYS A 283 -3.54 -9.56 -16.23
C LYS A 283 -3.31 -9.76 -17.73
N ASP A 284 -4.37 -9.84 -18.53
CA ASP A 284 -4.31 -10.09 -19.97
C ASP A 284 -4.03 -8.80 -20.76
N MET A 285 -2.89 -8.19 -20.50
CA MET A 285 -2.42 -6.99 -21.22
C MET A 285 -1.60 -7.35 -22.47
N ALA A 286 -1.42 -8.63 -22.79
CA ALA A 286 -0.52 -9.11 -23.84
C ALA A 286 -1.12 -9.05 -25.26
N GLY A 287 -2.39 -8.69 -25.41
CA GLY A 287 -3.10 -8.65 -26.69
C GLY A 287 -2.98 -7.35 -27.51
N SER A 288 -2.53 -6.23 -26.91
CA SER A 288 -2.34 -4.99 -27.69
C SER A 288 -1.13 -5.17 -28.60
N LYS A 289 -1.37 -5.41 -29.90
CA LYS A 289 -0.33 -5.35 -30.93
C LYS A 289 0.54 -4.13 -30.65
N LYS A 290 1.86 -4.32 -30.58
CA LYS A 290 2.86 -3.24 -30.56
C LYS A 290 2.63 -2.36 -31.79
N GLN A 291 1.77 -1.35 -31.69
CA GLN A 291 1.91 -0.16 -32.51
C GLN A 291 3.08 0.58 -31.89
N HIS A 292 4.18 0.58 -32.63
CA HIS A 292 5.34 1.41 -32.36
C HIS A 292 4.86 2.85 -32.16
N LEU A 293 4.78 3.28 -30.90
CA LEU A 293 4.85 4.69 -30.58
C LEU A 293 6.35 4.97 -30.47
N ASP A 294 6.92 5.36 -31.60
CA ASP A 294 8.23 5.99 -31.64
C ASP A 294 8.12 7.32 -30.86
N PHE A 295 8.84 7.40 -29.74
CA PHE A 295 9.20 8.64 -29.08
C PHE A 295 10.71 8.85 -29.21
#